data_AF-A0A329RZ03-F1
#
_entry.id   AF-A0A329RZ03-F1
#
_cell.length_a   1.000
_cell.length_b   1.000
_cell.length_c   1.000
_cell.angle_alpha   90.00
_cell.angle_beta   90.00
_cell.angle_gamma   90.00
#
_symmetry.space_group_name_H-M   'P 1'
#
loop_
_entity.id
_entity.type
_entity.pdbx_description
1 polymer ?
#
loop_
_entity_poly.entity_id
_entity_poly.type
_entity_poly.pdbx_seq_one_letter_code
_entity_poly.pdbx_strand_id
1 'polypeptide(L)'
;MSLRFVSDVLLVVLDFEGLGSFERSEQEDIFLSVLNASVSLFTVFRMGSRFDKDIDGLFSRFQKGVQLIKNDPRLCRGLLFMSVKDVNMNDQQGVVDELATKLNAILS
;
A
#
# COMPACT_ATOMS: atom_id res chain seq x y z
N MET A 1 12.65 -10.27 -6.35
CA MET A 1 12.61 -10.88 -5.00
C MET A 1 14.02 -11.09 -4.49
N SER A 2 14.29 -10.72 -3.24
CA SER A 2 15.58 -10.96 -2.57
C SER A 2 15.37 -11.63 -1.22
N LEU A 3 16.30 -12.50 -0.83
CA LEU A 3 16.22 -13.29 0.40
C LEU A 3 17.52 -13.12 1.19
N ARG A 4 17.43 -12.91 2.50
CA ARG A 4 18.61 -12.82 3.38
C ARG A 4 18.29 -13.33 4.78
N PHE A 5 19.16 -14.16 5.35
CA PHE A 5 19.11 -14.46 6.78
C PHE A 5 19.70 -13.30 7.58
N VAL A 6 18.96 -12.83 8.58
CA VAL A 6 19.37 -11.82 9.55
C VAL A 6 19.11 -12.42 10.92
N SER A 7 20.18 -12.85 11.59
CA SER A 7 20.10 -13.66 12.82
C SER A 7 19.26 -14.92 12.59
N ASP A 8 18.17 -15.09 13.33
CA ASP A 8 17.22 -16.20 13.29
C ASP A 8 16.00 -15.92 12.38
N VAL A 9 16.01 -14.81 11.63
CA VAL A 9 14.90 -14.39 10.75
C VAL A 9 15.31 -14.49 9.28
N LEU A 10 14.41 -15.00 8.44
CA LEU A 10 14.51 -14.89 6.99
C LEU A 10 13.86 -13.56 6.53
N LEU A 11 14.69 -12.59 6.15
CA LEU A 11 14.23 -11.37 5.49
C LEU A 11 13.92 -11.67 4.03
N VAL A 12 12.65 -11.49 3.66
CA VAL A 12 12.16 -11.59 2.28
C VAL A 12 11.80 -10.19 1.80
N VAL A 13 12.43 -9.75 0.71
CA VAL A 13 12.07 -8.51 0.02
C VAL A 13 11.36 -8.87 -1.27
N LEU A 14 10.07 -8.53 -1.32
CA LEU A 14 9.22 -8.69 -2.49
C LEU A 14 9.16 -7.36 -3.23
N ASP A 15 9.34 -7.42 -4.55
CA ASP A 15 9.13 -6.28 -5.44
C ASP A 15 7.87 -6.57 -6.22
N PHE A 16 6.86 -5.72 -6.04
CA PHE A 16 5.55 -5.86 -6.67
C PHE A 16 5.42 -4.83 -7.78
N GLU A 17 4.75 -5.21 -8.86
CA GLU A 17 4.37 -4.25 -9.89
C GLU A 17 3.46 -3.16 -9.32
N GLY A 18 3.61 -1.93 -9.83
CA GLY A 18 2.74 -0.81 -9.48
C GLY A 18 1.28 -1.11 -9.86
N LEU A 19 0.32 -0.56 -9.11
CA LEU A 19 -1.12 -0.72 -9.33
C LEU A 19 -1.63 0.30 -10.34
N GLY A 20 -2.76 0.02 -11.01
CA GLY A 20 -3.30 0.88 -12.07
C GLY A 20 -2.65 0.68 -13.43
N SER A 21 -2.17 -0.53 -13.73
CA SER A 21 -1.63 -0.86 -15.06
C SER A 21 -2.75 -0.87 -16.10
N PHE A 22 -2.49 -0.32 -17.29
CA PHE A 22 -3.41 -0.42 -18.44
C PHE A 22 -3.56 -1.86 -18.96
N GLU A 23 -2.59 -2.72 -18.70
CA GLU A 23 -2.54 -4.09 -19.20
C GLU A 23 -3.27 -5.08 -18.28
N ARG A 24 -3.72 -4.65 -17.10
CA ARG A 24 -4.40 -5.50 -16.12
C ARG A 24 -5.83 -5.06 -15.88
N SER A 25 -6.69 -6.03 -15.62
CA SER A 25 -8.08 -5.79 -15.20
C SER A 25 -8.14 -5.22 -13.77
N GLU A 26 -9.26 -4.57 -13.45
CA GLU A 26 -9.52 -4.09 -12.08
C GLU A 26 -9.45 -5.24 -11.06
N GLN A 27 -9.88 -6.45 -11.43
CA GLN A 27 -9.86 -7.62 -10.55
C GLN A 27 -8.44 -8.11 -10.26
N GLU A 28 -7.55 -8.11 -11.25
CA GLU A 28 -6.14 -8.46 -11.07
C GLU A 28 -5.43 -7.46 -10.16
N ASP A 29 -5.72 -6.16 -10.32
CA ASP A 29 -5.19 -5.12 -9.44
C ASP A 29 -5.70 -5.26 -8.00
N ILE A 30 -6.99 -5.56 -7.82
CA ILE A 30 -7.57 -5.86 -6.50
C ILE A 30 -6.82 -7.04 -5.87
N PHE A 31 -6.67 -8.15 -6.60
CA PHE A 31 -6.01 -9.34 -6.09
C PHE A 31 -4.55 -9.08 -5.71
N LEU A 32 -3.81 -8.37 -6.56
CA LEU A 32 -2.42 -7.99 -6.31
C LEU A 32 -2.29 -7.14 -5.02
N SER A 33 -3.19 -6.16 -4.84
CA SER A 33 -3.19 -5.30 -3.65
C SER A 33 -3.44 -6.09 -2.35
N VAL A 34 -4.42 -7.01 -2.37
CA VAL A 34 -4.76 -7.86 -1.22
C VAL A 34 -3.65 -8.86 -0.93
N LEU A 35 -3.08 -9.48 -1.96
CA LEU A 35 -1.99 -10.42 -1.82
C LEU A 35 -0.78 -9.76 -1.16
N ASN A 36 -0.38 -8.58 -1.65
CA ASN A 36 0.74 -7.82 -1.10
C ASN A 36 0.51 -7.51 0.39
N ALA A 37 -0.65 -6.99 0.78
CA ALA A 37 -0.94 -6.69 2.18
C ALA A 37 -1.06 -7.95 3.07
N SER A 38 -1.49 -9.08 2.50
CA SER A 38 -1.69 -10.32 3.25
C SER A 38 -0.38 -11.03 3.59
N VAL A 39 0.61 -10.98 2.69
CA VAL A 39 1.89 -11.69 2.86
C VAL A 39 2.99 -10.82 3.46
N SER A 40 2.86 -9.50 3.38
CA SER A 40 3.88 -8.56 3.84
C SER A 40 3.70 -8.22 5.32
N LEU A 41 4.77 -8.37 6.10
CA LEU A 41 4.85 -7.81 7.45
C LEU A 41 5.16 -6.31 7.45
N PHE A 42 5.74 -5.82 6.35
CA PHE A 42 6.06 -4.42 6.13
C PHE A 42 5.98 -4.11 4.64
N THR A 43 5.07 -3.19 4.27
CA THR A 43 4.83 -2.78 2.88
C THR A 43 5.24 -1.34 2.71
N VAL A 44 6.12 -1.06 1.74
CA VAL A 44 6.49 0.31 1.36
C VAL A 44 5.70 0.71 0.11
N PHE A 45 4.77 1.65 0.27
CA PHE A 45 4.06 2.24 -0.84
C PHE A 45 4.72 3.56 -1.26
N ARG A 46 5.22 3.61 -2.49
CA ARG A 46 5.89 4.80 -3.04
C ARG A 46 4.91 5.58 -3.90
N MET A 47 4.71 6.87 -3.60
CA MET A 47 3.82 7.77 -4.34
C MET A 47 4.55 9.05 -4.78
N GLY A 48 3.99 9.73 -5.78
CA GLY A 48 4.42 11.07 -6.17
C GLY A 48 4.01 12.14 -5.15
N SER A 49 4.37 13.40 -5.40
CA SER A 49 4.18 14.50 -4.44
C SER A 49 2.73 14.91 -4.16
N ARG A 50 1.76 14.40 -4.93
CA ARG A 50 0.35 14.70 -4.75
C ARG A 50 -0.44 13.42 -4.48
N PHE A 51 -1.37 13.52 -3.54
CA PHE A 51 -2.35 12.48 -3.28
C PHE A 51 -3.45 12.61 -4.33
N ASP A 52 -3.27 11.92 -5.46
CA ASP A 52 -4.17 12.02 -6.62
C ASP A 52 -5.30 10.98 -6.57
N LYS A 53 -6.10 10.99 -7.65
CA LYS A 53 -7.23 10.05 -7.84
C LYS A 53 -6.79 8.58 -7.88
N ASP A 54 -5.53 8.30 -8.14
CA ASP A 54 -5.04 6.92 -8.25
C ASP A 54 -4.93 6.29 -6.86
N ILE A 55 -4.66 7.09 -5.82
CA ILE A 55 -4.62 6.62 -4.43
C ILE A 55 -6.03 6.34 -3.89
N ASP A 56 -7.01 7.22 -4.16
CA ASP A 56 -8.40 6.96 -3.78
C ASP A 56 -8.94 5.68 -4.46
N GLY A 57 -8.63 5.52 -5.75
CA GLY A 57 -8.95 4.31 -6.50
C GLY A 57 -8.25 3.06 -5.93
N LEU A 58 -7.01 3.19 -5.49
CA LEU A 58 -6.26 2.11 -4.84
C LEU A 58 -6.93 1.66 -3.54
N PHE A 59 -7.22 2.59 -2.63
CA PHE A 59 -7.85 2.23 -1.35
C PHE A 59 -9.26 1.66 -1.55
N SER A 60 -10.02 2.19 -2.50
CA SER A 60 -11.33 1.62 -2.85
C SER A 60 -11.21 0.18 -3.36
N ARG A 61 -10.27 -0.11 -4.27
CA ARG A 61 -9.99 -1.47 -4.76
C ARG A 61 -9.55 -2.39 -3.63
N PHE A 62 -8.67 -1.92 -2.76
CA PHE A 62 -8.22 -2.66 -1.59
C PHE A 62 -9.38 -3.00 -0.65
N GLN A 63 -10.24 -2.03 -0.33
CA GLN A 63 -11.44 -2.23 0.48
C GLN A 63 -12.37 -3.28 -0.13
N LYS A 64 -12.62 -3.23 -1.45
CA LYS A 64 -13.39 -4.26 -2.17
C LYS A 64 -12.77 -5.64 -2.02
N GLY A 65 -11.45 -5.74 -2.18
CA GLY A 65 -10.72 -7.00 -2.10
C GLY A 65 -10.67 -7.61 -0.70
N VAL A 66 -10.46 -6.79 0.33
CA VAL A 66 -10.39 -7.26 1.73
C VAL A 66 -11.69 -7.92 2.18
N GLN A 67 -12.85 -7.52 1.62
CA GLN A 67 -14.14 -8.17 1.90
C GLN A 67 -14.15 -9.66 1.56
N LEU A 68 -13.28 -10.11 0.65
CA LEU A 68 -13.14 -11.51 0.27
C LEU A 68 -12.38 -12.34 1.32
N ILE A 69 -11.60 -11.70 2.19
CA ILE A 69 -10.70 -12.37 3.17
C ILE A 69 -10.91 -11.94 4.63
N LYS A 70 -11.89 -11.06 4.89
CA LYS A 70 -12.13 -10.35 6.17
C LYS A 70 -12.35 -11.18 7.44
N ASN A 71 -12.46 -12.50 7.32
CA ASN A 71 -12.74 -13.40 8.44
C ASN A 71 -11.52 -14.21 8.92
N ASP A 72 -10.32 -13.93 8.39
CA ASP A 72 -9.09 -14.56 8.87
C ASP A 72 -8.25 -13.56 9.70
N PRO A 73 -8.22 -13.69 11.05
CA PRO A 73 -7.49 -12.77 11.92
C PRO A 73 -5.96 -12.86 11.78
N ARG A 74 -5.45 -13.82 10.99
CA ARG A 74 -4.01 -13.97 10.73
C ARG A 74 -3.55 -13.08 9.57
N LEU A 75 -4.46 -12.57 8.74
CA LEU A 75 -4.15 -11.78 7.55
C LEU A 75 -4.02 -10.28 7.87
N CYS A 76 -3.35 -9.54 6.98
CA CYS A 76 -3.24 -8.08 7.02
C CYS A 76 -2.71 -7.50 8.35
N ARG A 77 -1.77 -8.20 9.00
CA ARG A 77 -1.15 -7.79 10.27
C ARG A 77 0.12 -6.95 10.10
N GLY A 78 0.49 -6.64 8.85
CA GLY A 78 1.69 -5.88 8.52
C GLY A 78 1.54 -4.38 8.74
N LEU A 79 2.66 -3.66 8.64
CA LEU A 79 2.71 -2.21 8.65
C LEU A 79 2.74 -1.66 7.22
N LEU A 80 1.97 -0.61 6.95
CA LEU A 80 2.04 0.15 5.71
C LEU A 80 2.86 1.42 5.93
N PHE A 81 3.96 1.56 5.19
CA PHE A 81 4.77 2.77 5.15
C PHE A 81 4.54 3.50 3.82
N MET A 82 4.14 4.76 3.87
CA MET A 82 3.93 5.59 2.70
C MET A 82 5.12 6.53 2.49
N SER A 83 5.80 6.39 1.36
CA SER A 83 6.94 7.22 0.96
C SER A 83 6.52 8.15 -0.17
N VAL A 84 6.40 9.44 0.16
CA VAL A 84 6.07 10.51 -0.79
C VAL A 84 7.35 11.07 -1.39
N LYS A 85 7.46 11.08 -2.71
CA LYS A 85 8.60 11.64 -3.43
C LYS A 85 8.33 13.08 -3.85
N ASP A 86 9.40 13.77 -4.23
CA ASP A 86 9.36 15.10 -4.85
C ASP A 86 8.63 16.16 -3.99
N VAL A 87 8.71 15.98 -2.66
CA VAL A 87 8.14 16.91 -1.69
C VAL A 87 9.07 18.12 -1.56
N ASN A 88 8.50 19.31 -1.73
CA ASN A 88 9.23 20.55 -1.47
C ASN A 88 9.57 20.61 0.02
N MET A 89 10.82 20.93 0.38
CA MET A 89 11.25 21.03 1.78
C MET A 89 10.39 22.00 2.59
N ASN A 90 9.86 23.05 1.95
CA ASN A 90 9.01 24.05 2.60
C ASN A 90 7.56 23.58 2.80
N ASP A 91 7.17 22.41 2.25
CA ASP A 91 5.79 21.91 2.21
C ASP A 91 5.65 20.49 2.79
N GLN A 92 6.65 20.02 3.54
CA GLN A 92 6.61 18.67 4.12
C GLN A 92 5.41 18.47 5.05
N GLN A 93 5.09 19.46 5.87
CA GLN A 93 3.96 19.38 6.79
C GLN A 93 2.62 19.40 6.06
N GLY A 94 2.49 20.23 5.01
CA GLY A 94 1.26 20.29 4.21
C GLY A 94 0.91 18.94 3.57
N VAL A 95 1.92 18.25 3.05
CA VAL A 95 1.76 16.89 2.49
C VAL A 95 1.34 15.89 3.56
N VAL A 96 1.94 15.95 4.76
CA VAL A 96 1.57 15.05 5.87
C VAL A 96 0.12 15.30 6.31
N ASP A 97 -0.29 16.56 6.44
CA ASP A 97 -1.64 16.94 6.85
C ASP A 97 -2.69 16.52 5.81
N GLU A 98 -2.40 16.68 4.51
CA GLU A 98 -3.26 16.22 3.42
C GLU A 98 -3.43 14.69 3.46
N LEU A 99 -2.31 13.97 3.57
CA LEU A 99 -2.29 12.50 3.62
C LEU A 99 -3.06 11.99 4.85
N ALA A 100 -2.84 12.58 6.03
CA ALA A 100 -3.57 12.23 7.24
C ALA A 100 -5.08 12.49 7.07
N THR A 101 -5.46 13.62 6.49
CA THR A 101 -6.87 13.97 6.26
C THR A 101 -7.56 12.95 5.33
N LYS A 102 -6.92 12.57 4.23
CA LYS A 102 -7.48 11.60 3.28
C LYS A 102 -7.56 10.19 3.85
N LEU A 103 -6.53 9.75 4.58
CA LEU A 103 -6.56 8.45 5.27
C LEU A 103 -7.64 8.40 6.33
N ASN A 104 -7.82 9.47 7.11
CA ASN A 104 -8.89 9.54 8.10
C ASN A 104 -10.28 9.41 7.47
N ALA A 105 -10.50 9.99 6.28
CA ALA A 105 -11.76 9.85 5.56
C ALA A 105 -12.01 8.43 4.99
N ILE A 106 -10.95 7.65 4.76
CA ILE A 106 -11.05 6.27 4.26
C ILE A 106 -11.22 5.26 5.41
N LEU A 107 -10.64 5.56 6.58
CA LEU A 107 -10.63 4.70 7.76
C LEU A 107 -11.80 4.95 8.72
N SER A 108 -12.52 6.06 8.57
CA SER A 108 -13.76 6.38 9.31
C SER A 108 -14.94 5.52 8.85
#